data_AF-A0A255ZAC2-F1
#
_entry.id   AF-A0A255ZAC2-F1
#
_cell.length_a   1.000
_cell.length_b   1.000
_cell.length_c   1.000
_cell.angle_alpha   90.00
_cell.angle_beta   90.00
_cell.angle_gamma   90.00
#
_symmetry.space_group_name_H-M   'P 1'
#
loop_
_entity.id
_entity.type
_entity.pdbx_description
1 polymer ?
#
loop_
_entity_poly.entity_id
_entity_poly.type
_entity_poly.pdbx_seq_one_letter_code
_entity_poly.pdbx_strand_id
1 'polypeptide(L)'
;MDAAARQARTDHILAAARRCFARHGFHGAGTADICRDAGISPASLYQYFASKDDLILAIVGGTAPMIWRCWRPLTAWMQPWNSI
;
A
#
# COMPACT_ATOMS: atom_id res chain seq x y z
N MET A 1 13.35 -18.15 0.27
CA MET A 1 13.98 -16.81 0.39
C MET A 1 13.16 -15.74 -0.34
N ASP A 2 11.90 -16.06 -0.69
CA ASP A 2 11.16 -15.42 -1.77
C ASP A 2 10.12 -14.41 -1.28
N ALA A 3 9.65 -14.57 -0.03
CA ALA A 3 8.72 -13.65 0.60
C ALA A 3 9.29 -12.23 0.73
N ALA A 4 10.56 -12.10 1.11
CA ALA A 4 11.24 -10.81 1.22
C ALA A 4 11.42 -10.14 -0.16
N ALA A 5 11.80 -10.91 -1.18
CA ALA A 5 11.94 -10.40 -2.55
C ALA A 5 10.58 -9.96 -3.12
N ARG A 6 9.51 -10.72 -2.85
CA ARG A 6 8.15 -10.33 -3.24
C ARG A 6 7.69 -9.07 -2.51
N GLN A 7 7.95 -8.94 -1.22
CA GLN A 7 7.61 -7.74 -0.46
C GLN A 7 8.33 -6.50 -1.00
N ALA A 8 9.65 -6.59 -1.25
CA ALA A 8 10.42 -5.49 -1.83
C ALA A 8 9.87 -5.05 -3.21
N ARG A 9 9.41 -6.03 -4.01
CA ARG A 9 8.78 -5.74 -5.31
C ARG A 9 7.42 -5.08 -5.14
N THR A 10 6.61 -5.51 -4.17
CA THR A 10 5.35 -4.85 -3.80
C THR A 10 5.59 -3.40 -3.39
N ASP A 11 6.56 -3.15 -2.53
CA ASP A 11 6.88 -1.80 -2.03
C ASP A 11 7.35 -0.87 -3.15
N HIS A 12 8.13 -1.40 -4.11
CA HIS A 12 8.55 -0.66 -5.30
C HIS A 12 7.36 -0.23 -6.17
N ILE A 13 6.40 -1.14 -6.40
CA ILE A 13 5.17 -0.86 -7.15
C ILE A 13 4.33 0.20 -6.42
N LEU A 14 4.17 0.06 -5.10
CA LEU A 14 3.40 1.02 -4.29
C LEU A 14 4.04 2.40 -4.29
N ALA A 15 5.38 2.49 -4.27
CA ALA A 15 6.09 3.76 -4.36
C ALA A 15 5.83 4.48 -5.70
N ALA A 16 5.86 3.75 -6.82
CA ALA A 16 5.51 4.30 -8.13
C ALA A 16 4.04 4.73 -8.21
N ALA A 17 3.13 3.90 -7.70
CA ALA A 17 1.70 4.21 -7.65
C ALA A 17 1.43 5.49 -6.84
N ARG A 18 2.06 5.66 -5.67
CA ARG A 18 1.97 6.90 -4.87
C ARG A 18 2.37 8.14 -5.67
N ARG A 19 3.48 8.06 -6.42
CA ARG A 19 3.94 9.19 -7.25
C ARG A 19 2.93 9.53 -8.35
N CYS A 20 2.42 8.52 -9.05
CA CYS A 20 1.41 8.75 -10.08
C CYS A 20 0.10 9.32 -9.51
N PHE A 21 -0.39 8.79 -8.38
CA PHE A 21 -1.59 9.30 -7.71
C PHE A 21 -1.40 10.72 -7.19
N ALA A 22 -0.22 11.07 -6.68
CA ALA A 22 0.09 12.42 -6.24
C ALA A 22 0.12 13.44 -7.39
N ARG A 23 0.58 13.02 -8.59
CA ARG A 23 0.68 13.90 -9.76
C ARG A 23 -0.65 14.13 -10.48
N HIS A 24 -1.48 13.09 -10.59
CA HIS A 24 -2.66 13.10 -11.48
C HIS A 24 -3.98 12.87 -10.74
N GLY A 25 -3.95 12.71 -9.41
CA GLY A 25 -5.08 12.24 -8.63
C GLY A 25 -5.39 10.77 -8.88
N PHE A 26 -6.31 10.20 -8.09
CA PHE A 26 -6.70 8.80 -8.23
C PHE A 26 -7.33 8.50 -9.59
N HIS A 27 -8.29 9.32 -10.05
CA HIS A 27 -8.97 9.08 -11.32
C HIS A 27 -8.07 9.34 -12.54
N GLY A 28 -7.18 10.34 -12.48
CA GLY A 28 -6.31 10.71 -13.61
C GLY A 28 -5.08 9.82 -13.79
N ALA A 29 -4.61 9.12 -12.76
CA ALA A 29 -3.46 8.22 -12.89
C ALA A 29 -3.82 6.89 -13.58
N GLY A 30 -3.22 6.57 -14.73
CA GLY A 30 -3.41 5.28 -15.38
C GLY A 30 -2.54 4.17 -14.77
N THR A 31 -3.00 2.93 -14.78
CA THR A 31 -2.14 1.76 -14.43
C THR A 31 -0.96 1.64 -15.40
N ALA A 32 -1.11 2.09 -16.65
CA ALA A 32 -0.02 2.19 -17.62
C ALA A 32 1.09 3.15 -17.17
N ASP A 33 0.73 4.31 -16.60
CA ASP A 33 1.71 5.26 -16.08
C ASP A 33 2.46 4.70 -14.87
N ILE A 34 1.74 3.99 -14.00
CA ILE A 34 2.32 3.29 -12.86
C ILE A 34 3.31 2.22 -13.32
N CYS A 35 2.94 1.42 -14.34
CA CYS A 35 3.83 0.40 -14.91
C CYS A 35 5.09 1.02 -15.50
N ARG A 36 4.95 2.13 -16.23
CA ARG A 36 6.07 2.89 -16.79
C ARG A 36 6.98 3.46 -15.71
N ASP A 37 6.42 4.06 -14.66
CA ASP A 37 7.18 4.64 -13.53
C ASP A 37 7.86 3.55 -12.69
N ALA A 38 7.25 2.38 -12.54
CA ALA A 38 7.79 1.23 -11.83
C ALA A 38 8.77 0.37 -12.66
N GLY A 39 8.81 0.55 -13.99
CA GLY A 39 9.62 -0.26 -14.89
C GLY A 39 9.14 -1.72 -14.99
N ILE A 40 7.82 -1.95 -14.93
CA ILE A 40 7.23 -3.30 -15.01
C ILE A 40 6.19 -3.40 -16.14
N SER A 41 5.88 -4.62 -16.54
CA SER A 41 4.78 -4.87 -17.48
C SER A 41 3.42 -4.80 -16.77
N PRO A 42 2.34 -4.47 -17.49
CA PRO A 42 0.97 -4.54 -16.95
C PRO A 42 0.62 -5.92 -16.41
N ALA A 43 1.02 -6.99 -17.12
CA ALA A 43 0.81 -8.35 -16.64
C ALA A 43 1.51 -8.61 -15.30
N SER A 44 2.72 -8.07 -15.12
CA SER A 44 3.42 -8.16 -13.84
C SER A 44 2.70 -7.37 -12.75
N LEU A 45 2.15 -6.19 -13.03
CA LEU A 45 1.35 -5.43 -12.06
C LEU A 45 0.14 -6.24 -11.58
N TYR A 46 -0.59 -6.86 -12.51
CA TYR A 46 -1.80 -7.63 -12.20
C TYR A 46 -1.54 -8.93 -11.41
N GLN A 47 -0.29 -9.41 -11.36
CA GLN A 47 0.09 -10.50 -10.44
C GLN A 47 0.23 -10.07 -8.98
N TYR A 48 0.32 -8.76 -8.72
CA TYR A 48 0.44 -8.20 -7.36
C TYR A 48 -0.89 -7.56 -6.91
N PHE A 49 -1.60 -6.90 -7.84
CA PHE A 49 -2.84 -6.18 -7.55
C PHE A 49 -3.88 -6.48 -8.61
N ALA A 50 -5.07 -6.97 -8.22
CA ALA A 50 -6.11 -7.32 -9.17
C ALA A 50 -6.73 -6.07 -9.83
N SER A 51 -6.72 -4.94 -9.12
CA SER A 51 -7.33 -3.69 -9.59
C SER A 51 -6.53 -2.45 -9.19
N LYS A 52 -6.90 -1.32 -9.81
CA LYS A 52 -6.40 0.01 -9.43
C LYS A 52 -6.90 0.43 -8.04
N ASP A 53 -8.07 -0.05 -7.62
CA ASP A 53 -8.61 0.15 -6.28
C ASP A 53 -7.76 -0.57 -5.23
N ASP A 54 -7.27 -1.77 -5.52
CA ASP A 54 -6.37 -2.51 -4.63
C ASP A 54 -5.05 -1.77 -4.41
N LEU A 55 -4.54 -1.07 -5.42
CA LEU A 55 -3.33 -0.26 -5.31
C LEU A 55 -3.52 0.89 -4.32
N ILE A 56 -4.62 1.64 -4.44
CA ILE A 56 -4.88 2.76 -3.52
C ILE A 56 -5.20 2.24 -2.12
N LEU A 57 -5.95 1.14 -2.01
CA LEU A 57 -6.26 0.52 -0.72
C LEU A 57 -4.99 0.03 -0.02
N ALA A 58 -4.05 -0.57 -0.75
CA ALA A 58 -2.75 -0.99 -0.20
C ALA A 58 -1.89 0.20 0.24
N ILE A 59 -1.93 1.33 -0.47
CA ILE A 59 -1.25 2.57 -0.07
C ILE A 59 -1.86 3.13 1.21
N VAL A 60 -3.19 3.22 1.29
CA VAL A 60 -3.92 3.79 2.44
C VAL A 60 -3.81 2.85 3.64
N GLY A 61 -4.02 1.54 3.44
CA GLY A 61 -3.93 0.51 4.47
C GLY A 61 -2.51 0.36 5.04
N GLY A 62 -1.47 0.49 4.22
CA GLY A 62 -0.07 0.50 4.68
C GLY A 62 0.33 1.74 5.49
N THR A 63 -0.53 2.77 5.53
CA THR A 63 -0.32 3.98 6.34
C THR A 63 -0.88 3.83 7.77
N ALA A 64 -1.76 2.84 7.97
CA ALA A 64 -2.23 2.43 9.29
C ALA A 64 -1.22 1.43 9.89
N PRO A 65 -0.38 1.79 10.89
CA PRO A 65 -0.71 2.76 11.92
C PRO A 65 0.50 3.51 12.52
N MET A 66 0.78 4.73 12.03
CA MET A 66 1.57 5.67 12.84
C MET A 66 0.82 6.03 14.14
N ILE A 67 -0.51 6.01 14.12
CA ILE A 67 -1.37 6.29 15.28
C ILE A 67 -1.32 5.18 16.35
N TRP A 68 -1.24 3.89 15.97
CA TRP A 68 -1.03 2.79 16.93
C TRP A 68 0.37 2.84 17.56
N ARG A 69 1.38 3.22 16.76
CA ARG A 69 2.77 3.30 17.25
C ARG A 69 2.96 4.43 18.25
N CYS A 70 2.25 5.55 18.08
CA CYS A 70 2.26 6.68 19.01
C CYS A 70 1.27 6.54 20.18
N TRP A 71 0.21 5.73 20.06
CA TRP A 71 -0.74 5.47 21.15
C TRP A 71 -0.27 4.42 22.16
N ARG A 72 0.82 3.69 21.87
CA ARG A 72 1.36 2.64 22.76
C ARG A 72 1.85 3.07 24.15
N PRO A 73 2.11 4.35 24.50
CA PRO A 73 2.40 4.71 25.89
C PRO A 73 1.16 4.95 26.77
N LEU A 74 -0.07 5.06 26.22
CA LEU A 74 -1.23 5.50 27.01
C LEU A 74 -2.36 4.47 27.18
N THR A 75 -2.35 3.34 26.46
CA THR A 75 -3.43 2.34 26.53
C THR A 75 -3.12 1.14 27.44
N ALA A 76 -2.08 1.20 28.28
CA ALA A 76 -1.82 0.18 29.30
C ALA A 76 -2.99 0.00 30.31
N TRP A 77 -3.98 0.89 30.30
CA TRP A 77 -5.13 0.88 31.23
C TRP A 77 -6.51 0.77 30.55
N MET A 78 -6.60 0.51 29.24
CA MET A 78 -7.90 0.42 28.56
C MET A 78 -8.02 -0.88 27.76
N GLN A 79 -8.44 -1.94 28.44
CA GLN A 79 -9.04 -3.12 27.85
C GLN A 79 -10.30 -3.48 28.64
N PRO A 80 -11.51 -3.18 28.14
CA PRO A 80 -12.69 -3.97 28.50
C PRO A 80 -13.24 -4.80 27.32
N TRP A 81 -12.57 -4.86 26.17
CA TRP A 81 -13.02 -5.62 24.98
C TRP A 81 -12.38 -7.01 24.83
N ASN A 82 -11.99 -7.65 25.94
CA ASN A 82 -11.66 -9.08 25.95
C ASN A 82 -12.37 -9.85 27.06
N SER A 83 -13.60 -9.44 27.36
CA SER A 83 -14.53 -10.21 28.17
C SER A 83 -15.95 -9.87 27.72
N ILE A 84 -16.34 -10.42 26.57
CA ILE A 84 -17.67 -10.94 26.17
C ILE A 84 -17.47 -11.71 24.86
#